data_AF-A0A7G8F0H1-F1
#
_entry.id   AF-A0A7G8F0H1-F1
#
_cell.length_a   1.000
_cell.length_b   1.000
_cell.length_c   1.000
_cell.angle_alpha   90.00
_cell.angle_beta   90.00
_cell.angle_gamma   90.00
#
_symmetry.space_group_name_H-M   'P 1'
#
loop_
_entity.id
_entity.type
_entity.pdbx_description
1 polymer ?
#
loop_
_entity_poly.entity_id
_entity_poly.type
_entity_poly.pdbx_seq_one_letter_code
_entity_poly.pdbx_strand_id
1 'polypeptide(L)'
;MARLRQRLALLLSLAGLAGAGLAPAQAIAGTPEAVKGAKIYCFMRNSDNDHQVSWEAAYALIKRQKSGMFKTSPEHAAVMITEAVVEDPGSYPDCGQYLGDLFGGSKGSAKSLDSVLNSTNSSNSNSFNSSNSSDDDRYSY
;
A
#
# COMPACT_ATOMS: atom_id res chain seq x y z
N MET A 1 72.00 -10.91 -21.10
CA MET A 1 71.00 -9.83 -20.84
C MET A 1 69.66 -10.12 -21.53
N ALA A 2 68.91 -11.15 -21.13
CA ALA A 2 67.62 -11.44 -21.80
C ALA A 2 66.54 -12.14 -20.93
N ARG A 3 66.80 -12.40 -19.64
CA ARG A 3 65.86 -13.16 -18.77
C ARG A 3 65.29 -12.33 -17.61
N LEU A 4 65.62 -11.04 -17.52
CA LEU A 4 65.19 -10.17 -16.40
C LEU A 4 63.98 -9.29 -16.75
N ARG A 5 63.61 -9.17 -18.03
CA ARG A 5 62.51 -8.32 -18.49
C ARG A 5 61.13 -8.99 -18.48
N GLN A 6 61.06 -10.32 -18.37
CA GLN A 6 59.79 -11.07 -18.44
C GLN A 6 59.05 -11.19 -17.10
N ARG A 7 59.67 -10.86 -15.97
CA ARG A 7 59.02 -10.94 -14.65
C ARG A 7 58.42 -9.61 -14.16
N LEU A 8 58.63 -8.52 -14.89
CA LEU A 8 58.15 -7.19 -14.48
C LEU A 8 56.76 -6.82 -15.06
N ALA A 9 56.09 -7.75 -15.74
CA ALA A 9 54.81 -7.51 -16.41
C ALA A 9 53.60 -8.12 -15.67
N LEU A 10 53.75 -8.53 -14.41
CA LEU A 10 52.73 -9.32 -13.70
C LEU A 10 52.36 -8.76 -12.32
N LEU A 11 52.49 -7.44 -12.13
CA LEU A 11 52.15 -6.79 -10.85
C LEU A 11 51.38 -5.47 -11.04
N LEU A 12 50.37 -5.43 -11.91
CA LEU A 12 49.48 -4.26 -12.05
C LEU A 12 48.04 -4.67 -12.38
N SER A 13 47.38 -5.38 -11.46
CA SER A 13 45.93 -5.58 -11.53
C SER A 13 45.38 -5.97 -10.16
N LEU A 14 45.55 -5.10 -9.16
CA LEU A 14 44.86 -5.26 -7.86
C LEU A 14 44.56 -3.89 -7.23
N ALA A 15 43.88 -3.02 -7.96
CA ALA A 15 43.34 -1.78 -7.41
C ALA A 15 42.04 -1.45 -8.14
N GLY A 16 40.92 -1.89 -7.57
CA GLY A 16 39.61 -1.52 -8.10
C GLY A 16 38.52 -2.48 -7.69
N LEU A 17 38.14 -2.47 -6.40
CA LEU A 17 36.75 -2.77 -6.00
C LEU A 17 36.52 -2.37 -4.53
N ALA A 18 36.66 -1.08 -4.22
CA ALA A 18 36.20 -0.54 -2.93
C ALA A 18 35.39 0.73 -3.21
N GLY A 19 34.24 0.54 -3.85
CA GLY A 19 33.22 1.55 -4.04
C GLY A 19 31.89 1.01 -3.54
N ALA A 20 31.83 0.64 -2.26
CA ALA A 20 30.55 0.42 -1.60
C ALA A 20 29.91 1.81 -1.42
N GLY A 21 29.11 2.22 -2.42
CA GLY A 21 28.29 3.42 -2.33
C GLY A 21 27.32 3.26 -1.18
N LEU A 22 27.59 3.95 -0.07
CA LEU A 22 26.58 4.30 0.92
C LEU A 22 25.61 5.27 0.23
N ALA A 23 24.62 4.73 -0.48
CA ALA A 23 23.47 5.51 -0.87
C ALA A 23 22.76 5.93 0.43
N PRO A 24 22.39 7.21 0.61
CA PRO A 24 21.55 7.58 1.74
C PRO A 24 20.26 6.78 1.62
N ALA A 25 19.91 6.05 2.68
CA ALA A 25 18.56 5.54 2.85
C ALA A 25 17.66 6.76 3.00
N GLN A 26 17.15 7.27 1.88
CA GLN A 26 16.01 8.18 1.92
C GLN A 26 14.93 7.48 2.73
N ALA A 27 14.53 8.12 3.83
CA ALA A 27 13.41 7.67 4.65
C ALA A 27 12.18 7.66 3.73
N ILE A 28 11.84 6.47 3.25
CA ILE A 28 10.58 6.25 2.56
C ILE A 28 9.57 6.13 3.69
N ALA A 29 8.66 7.10 3.75
CA ALA A 29 7.49 7.05 4.62
C ALA A 29 6.69 5.78 4.31
N GLY A 30 6.51 4.89 5.27
CA GLY A 30 5.89 3.58 5.08
C GLY A 30 6.70 2.56 4.25
N THR A 31 6.18 1.33 4.13
CA THR A 31 6.81 0.29 3.30
C THR A 31 6.73 0.65 1.81
N PRO A 32 7.69 0.23 0.96
CA PRO A 32 7.66 0.54 -0.47
C PRO A 32 6.37 0.09 -1.17
N GLU A 33 5.75 -0.97 -0.67
CA GLU A 33 4.47 -1.49 -1.16
C GLU A 33 3.30 -0.61 -0.75
N ALA A 34 3.29 -0.14 0.51
CA ALA A 34 2.31 0.79 1.03
C ALA A 34 2.32 2.10 0.25
N VAL A 35 3.50 2.67 0.00
CA VAL A 35 3.67 3.91 -0.77
C VAL A 35 3.12 3.78 -2.18
N LYS A 36 3.43 2.67 -2.87
CA LYS A 36 2.91 2.40 -4.22
C LYS A 36 1.41 2.18 -4.22
N GLY A 37 0.90 1.43 -3.26
CA GLY A 37 -0.54 1.19 -3.09
C GLY A 37 -1.31 2.49 -2.82
N ALA A 38 -0.80 3.32 -1.91
CA ALA A 38 -1.36 4.63 -1.61
C ALA A 38 -1.37 5.54 -2.84
N LYS A 39 -0.28 5.59 -3.62
CA LYS A 39 -0.22 6.41 -4.84
C LYS A 39 -1.32 6.03 -5.82
N ILE A 40 -1.57 4.75 -6.00
CA ILE A 40 -2.57 4.25 -6.94
C ILE A 40 -3.98 4.51 -6.42
N TYR A 41 -4.24 4.16 -5.15
CA TYR A 41 -5.54 4.41 -4.54
C TYR A 41 -5.91 5.90 -4.60
N CYS A 42 -5.02 6.77 -4.13
CA CYS A 42 -5.22 8.21 -4.13
C CYS A 42 -5.37 8.76 -5.55
N PHE A 43 -4.49 8.41 -6.48
CA PHE A 43 -4.58 8.89 -7.85
C PHE A 43 -5.90 8.51 -8.51
N MET A 44 -6.35 7.26 -8.34
CA MET A 44 -7.60 6.80 -8.94
C MET A 44 -8.82 7.47 -8.30
N ARG A 45 -8.85 7.63 -6.98
CA ARG A 45 -9.93 8.34 -6.29
C ARG A 45 -10.01 9.81 -6.67
N ASN A 46 -8.87 10.50 -6.79
CA ASN A 46 -8.80 11.89 -7.27
C ASN A 46 -9.19 12.02 -8.75
N SER A 47 -9.19 10.91 -9.51
CA SER A 47 -9.62 10.85 -10.92
C SER A 47 -11.07 10.37 -11.06
N ASP A 48 -11.91 10.55 -10.02
CA ASP A 48 -13.32 10.17 -9.99
C ASP A 48 -13.60 8.66 -10.17
N ASN A 49 -12.63 7.78 -9.85
CA ASN A 49 -12.89 6.35 -9.84
C ASN A 49 -13.60 5.92 -8.54
N ASP A 50 -14.47 4.91 -8.67
CA ASP A 50 -15.11 4.27 -7.53
C ASP A 50 -14.09 3.69 -6.55
N HIS A 51 -14.48 3.66 -5.27
CA HIS A 51 -13.65 3.09 -4.20
C HIS A 51 -13.23 1.66 -4.54
N GLN A 52 -14.16 0.80 -4.97
CA GLN A 52 -13.88 -0.60 -5.22
C GLN A 52 -12.79 -0.80 -6.28
N VAL A 53 -12.89 -0.11 -7.42
CA VAL A 53 -11.92 -0.22 -8.52
C VAL A 53 -10.54 0.29 -8.08
N SER A 54 -10.52 1.44 -7.40
CA SER A 54 -9.30 2.05 -6.88
C SER A 54 -8.62 1.18 -5.83
N TRP A 55 -9.42 0.58 -4.94
CA TRP A 55 -8.99 -0.32 -3.88
C TRP A 55 -8.44 -1.63 -4.43
N GLU A 56 -9.15 -2.29 -5.34
CA GLU A 56 -8.72 -3.55 -5.95
C GLU A 56 -7.38 -3.39 -6.67
N ALA A 57 -7.18 -2.29 -7.39
CA ALA A 57 -5.92 -1.98 -8.06
C ALA A 57 -4.75 -1.81 -7.06
N ALA A 58 -4.95 -1.03 -6.00
CA ALA A 58 -3.95 -0.80 -4.97
C ALA A 58 -3.64 -2.09 -4.18
N TYR A 59 -4.66 -2.79 -3.71
CA TYR A 59 -4.52 -4.02 -2.93
C TYR A 59 -3.85 -5.15 -3.73
N ALA A 60 -4.20 -5.31 -5.01
CA ALA A 60 -3.57 -6.30 -5.87
C ALA A 60 -2.05 -6.11 -5.96
N LEU A 61 -1.57 -4.87 -5.95
CA LEU A 61 -0.14 -4.57 -5.96
C LEU A 61 0.52 -4.84 -4.61
N ILE A 62 -0.08 -4.33 -3.52
CA ILE A 62 0.42 -4.57 -2.15
C ILE A 62 0.55 -6.08 -1.89
N LYS A 63 -0.47 -6.85 -2.28
CA LYS A 63 -0.52 -8.31 -2.10
C LYS A 63 0.56 -9.07 -2.89
N ARG A 64 0.94 -8.58 -4.07
CA ARG A 64 1.95 -9.23 -4.94
C ARG A 64 3.38 -8.91 -4.51
N GLN A 65 3.61 -7.70 -3.99
CA GLN A 65 4.95 -7.23 -3.68
C GLN A 65 5.45 -7.74 -2.32
N LYS A 66 4.56 -8.05 -1.37
CA LYS A 66 4.95 -8.67 -0.09
C LYS A 66 5.32 -10.14 -0.32
N SER A 67 6.62 -10.41 -0.44
CA SER A 67 7.16 -11.77 -0.56
C SER A 67 7.05 -12.50 0.79
N GLY A 68 6.18 -13.51 0.89
CA GLY A 68 6.04 -14.32 2.09
C GLY A 68 4.97 -15.41 1.96
N MET A 69 5.00 -16.38 2.87
CA MET A 69 3.95 -17.41 2.96
C MET A 69 2.58 -16.80 3.30
N PHE A 70 2.57 -15.68 4.02
CA PHE A 70 1.37 -14.94 4.40
C PHE A 70 1.19 -13.73 3.49
N LYS A 71 0.10 -13.73 2.73
CA LYS A 71 -0.31 -12.57 1.94
C LYS A 71 -0.89 -11.50 2.87
N THR A 72 -0.63 -10.24 2.55
CA THR A 72 -1.28 -9.10 3.22
C THR A 72 -2.80 -9.27 3.15
N SER A 73 -3.49 -9.19 4.30
CA SER A 73 -4.95 -9.14 4.34
C SER A 73 -5.45 -7.79 3.81
N PRO A 74 -6.69 -7.71 3.29
CA PRO A 74 -7.29 -6.45 2.89
C PRO A 74 -7.23 -5.38 4.01
N GLU A 75 -7.53 -5.77 5.25
CA GLU A 75 -7.50 -4.87 6.41
C GLU A 75 -6.10 -4.33 6.68
N HIS A 76 -5.08 -5.19 6.60
CA HIS A 76 -3.70 -4.76 6.82
C HIS A 76 -3.18 -3.86 5.68
N ALA A 77 -3.62 -4.10 4.45
CA ALA A 77 -3.33 -3.21 3.32
C ALA A 77 -3.97 -1.83 3.51
N ALA A 78 -5.19 -1.77 4.04
CA ALA A 78 -5.90 -0.51 4.30
C ALA A 78 -5.11 0.34 5.30
N VAL A 79 -4.68 -0.25 6.41
CA VAL A 79 -3.83 0.42 7.42
C VAL A 79 -2.54 0.93 6.80
N MET A 80 -1.83 0.09 6.04
CA MET A 80 -0.58 0.50 5.38
C MET A 80 -0.77 1.69 4.42
N ILE A 81 -1.85 1.72 3.64
CA ILE A 81 -2.16 2.87 2.77
C ILE A 81 -2.41 4.12 3.62
N THR A 82 -3.18 4.00 4.70
CA THR A 82 -3.49 5.14 5.56
C THR A 82 -2.28 5.70 6.28
N GLU A 83 -1.37 4.83 6.74
CA GLU A 83 -0.10 5.23 7.32
C GLU A 83 0.73 6.04 6.32
N ALA A 84 0.88 5.53 5.08
CA ALA A 84 1.63 6.24 4.04
C ALA A 84 1.05 7.61 3.71
N VAL A 85 -0.28 7.74 3.64
CA VAL A 85 -0.95 9.02 3.32
C VAL A 85 -0.84 10.03 4.45
N VAL A 86 -0.93 9.58 5.71
CA VAL A 86 -0.85 10.47 6.88
C VAL A 86 0.60 10.87 7.17
N GLU A 87 1.57 10.00 6.89
CA GLU A 87 2.99 10.28 7.09
C GLU A 87 3.54 11.34 6.12
N ASP A 88 3.07 11.34 4.86
CA ASP A 88 3.45 12.34 3.85
C ASP A 88 2.24 12.87 3.05
N PRO A 89 1.39 13.72 3.65
CA PRO A 89 0.18 14.24 2.98
C PRO A 89 0.50 15.10 1.75
N GLY A 90 1.71 15.65 1.65
CA GLY A 90 2.15 16.43 0.49
C GLY A 90 2.27 15.60 -0.79
N SER A 91 2.60 14.32 -0.66
CA SER A 91 2.65 13.36 -1.77
C SER A 91 1.28 12.83 -2.21
N TYR A 92 0.23 13.10 -1.44
CA TYR A 92 -1.13 12.57 -1.63
C TYR A 92 -2.20 13.67 -1.46
N PRO A 93 -2.17 14.73 -2.29
CA PRO A 93 -3.09 15.86 -2.15
C PRO A 93 -4.54 15.39 -2.21
N ASP A 94 -5.36 15.89 -1.29
CA ASP A 94 -6.80 15.62 -1.17
C ASP A 94 -7.18 14.14 -0.96
N CYS A 95 -6.21 13.22 -0.81
CA CYS A 95 -6.51 11.80 -0.64
C CYS A 95 -7.10 11.46 0.74
N GLY A 96 -6.84 12.30 1.75
CA GLY A 96 -7.33 12.12 3.11
C GLY A 96 -8.84 11.91 3.21
N GLN A 97 -9.61 12.52 2.30
CA GLN A 97 -11.07 12.40 2.26
C GLN A 97 -11.57 10.99 1.88
N TYR A 98 -10.72 10.18 1.24
CA TYR A 98 -11.05 8.83 0.78
C TYR A 98 -10.56 7.72 1.71
N LEU A 99 -9.80 8.05 2.76
CA LEU A 99 -9.21 7.03 3.65
C LEU A 99 -10.27 6.28 4.47
N GLY A 100 -11.39 6.93 4.79
CA GLY A 100 -12.50 6.30 5.51
C GLY A 100 -13.11 5.12 4.75
N ASP A 101 -13.15 5.20 3.42
CA ASP A 101 -13.73 4.14 2.57
C ASP A 101 -12.91 2.83 2.67
N LEU A 102 -11.62 2.89 3.01
CA LEU A 102 -10.74 1.72 3.15
C LEU A 102 -11.14 0.78 4.30
N PHE A 103 -11.91 1.28 5.27
CA PHE A 103 -12.35 0.54 6.45
C PHE A 103 -13.87 0.33 6.48
N GLY A 104 -14.59 0.87 5.49
CA GLY A 104 -16.03 0.71 5.39
C GLY A 104 -16.39 -0.66 4.86
N GLY A 105 -16.68 -1.61 5.75
CA GLY A 105 -17.27 -2.90 5.38
C GLY A 105 -18.61 -2.67 4.67
N SER A 106 -18.61 -2.74 3.33
CA SER A 106 -19.77 -2.83 2.45
C SER A 106 -21.01 -2.00 2.85
N LYS A 107 -20.82 -0.77 3.36
CA LYS A 107 -21.91 0.19 3.57
C LYS A 107 -21.42 1.61 3.34
N GLY A 108 -21.66 2.07 2.12
CA GLY A 108 -21.76 3.48 1.76
C GLY A 108 -20.48 4.28 1.91
N SER A 109 -19.92 4.66 0.76
CA SER A 109 -19.08 5.85 0.61
C SER A 109 -19.49 6.90 1.63
N ALA A 110 -18.53 7.43 2.39
CA ALA A 110 -18.75 8.45 3.40
C ALA A 110 -19.75 9.48 2.87
N LYS A 111 -21.00 9.40 3.36
CA LYS A 111 -22.04 10.40 3.09
C LYS A 111 -21.38 11.75 3.39
N SER A 112 -21.40 12.66 2.42
CA SER A 112 -20.92 14.03 2.66
C SER A 112 -21.52 14.54 3.98
N LEU A 113 -20.76 15.33 4.74
CA LEU A 113 -21.23 15.84 6.05
C LEU A 113 -22.63 16.51 5.96
N ASP A 114 -22.99 17.01 4.77
CA ASP A 114 -24.30 17.56 4.40
C ASP A 114 -25.45 16.52 4.50
N SER A 115 -25.19 15.27 4.16
CA SER A 115 -26.18 14.19 4.22
C SER A 115 -26.48 13.71 5.65
N VAL A 116 -25.55 13.87 6.58
CA VAL A 116 -25.76 13.54 8.00
C VAL A 116 -26.70 14.55 8.66
N LEU A 117 -26.60 15.84 8.31
CA LEU A 117 -27.48 16.89 8.83
C LEU A 117 -28.92 16.78 8.30
N ASN A 118 -29.13 16.15 7.15
CA ASN A 118 -30.46 16.03 6.52
C ASN A 118 -31.18 14.69 6.78
N SER A 119 -30.58 13.76 7.54
CA SER A 119 -31.13 12.40 7.73
C SER A 119 -32.00 12.20 8.98
N THR A 120 -32.36 13.25 9.73
CA THR A 120 -33.19 13.09 10.96
C THR A 120 -34.67 12.81 10.68
N ASN A 121 -35.16 12.91 9.44
CA ASN A 121 -36.55 12.61 9.11
C ASN A 121 -36.68 11.56 8.00
N SER A 122 -36.54 10.28 8.33
CA SER A 122 -37.44 9.22 7.84
C SER A 122 -36.98 7.85 8.33
N SER A 123 -37.71 7.33 9.31
CA SER A 123 -37.76 5.91 9.62
C SER A 123 -38.14 5.14 8.36
N ASN A 124 -37.28 4.25 7.89
CA ASN A 124 -37.76 3.15 7.06
C ASN A 124 -36.96 1.88 7.36
N SER A 125 -37.62 0.97 8.07
CA SER A 125 -37.22 -0.41 8.25
C SER A 125 -37.18 -1.11 6.90
N ASN A 126 -36.05 -1.71 6.54
CA ASN A 126 -36.07 -2.84 5.61
C ASN A 126 -35.00 -3.86 5.99
N SER A 127 -35.51 -4.97 6.51
CA SER A 127 -34.85 -6.26 6.65
C SER A 127 -34.43 -6.76 5.28
N PHE A 128 -33.13 -6.97 5.07
CA PHE A 128 -32.65 -7.83 3.99
C PHE A 128 -31.65 -8.84 4.54
N ASN A 129 -32.14 -10.08 4.53
CA ASN A 129 -31.43 -11.31 4.84
C ASN A 129 -30.32 -11.52 3.81
N SER A 130 -29.09 -11.73 4.27
CA SER A 130 -27.98 -12.19 3.44
C SER A 130 -27.37 -13.40 4.12
N SER A 131 -27.83 -14.56 3.70
CA SER A 131 -27.26 -15.86 4.04
C SER A 131 -25.86 -15.95 3.45
N ASN A 132 -24.85 -15.59 4.26
CA ASN A 132 -23.46 -15.86 3.98
C ASN A 132 -23.07 -17.13 4.74
N SER A 133 -22.97 -18.25 4.02
CA SER A 133 -22.45 -19.50 4.59
C SER A 133 -20.96 -19.32 4.81
N SER A 134 -20.54 -19.14 6.06
CA SER A 134 -19.15 -19.23 6.49
C SER A 134 -19.10 -20.36 7.52
N ASP A 135 -18.55 -21.49 7.09
CA ASP A 135 -18.22 -22.63 7.96
C ASP A 135 -17.14 -22.18 8.96
N ASP A 136 -17.60 -21.66 10.11
CA ASP A 136 -16.80 -21.34 11.28
C ASP A 136 -16.82 -22.52 12.27
N ASP A 137 -16.07 -23.58 11.95
CA ASP A 137 -15.74 -24.65 12.90
C ASP A 137 -14.21 -24.81 12.98
N ARG A 138 -13.50 -23.80 13.51
CA ARG A 138 -12.04 -23.92 13.69
C ARG A 138 -11.49 -23.63 15.09
N TYR A 139 -12.26 -23.09 16.04
CA TYR A 139 -11.73 -22.86 17.39
C TYR A 139 -12.79 -23.04 18.48
N SER A 140 -12.91 -24.27 18.97
CA SER A 140 -13.40 -24.57 20.32
C SER A 140 -12.18 -24.94 21.17
N TYR A 141 -11.89 -24.13 22.19
CA TYR A 141 -10.99 -24.46 23.30
C TYR A 141 -11.82 -24.56 24.58
#